data_AF-A0A840ZJH7-F1
#
_entry.id   AF-A0A840ZJH7-F1
#
_cell.length_a   1.000
_cell.length_b   1.000
_cell.length_c   1.000
_cell.angle_alpha   90.00
_cell.angle_beta   90.00
_cell.angle_gamma   90.00
#
_symmetry.space_group_name_H-M   'P 1'
#
loop_
_entity.id
_entity.type
_entity.pdbx_description
1 polymer ?
#
loop_
_entity_poly.entity_id
_entity_poly.type
_entity_poly.pdbx_seq_one_letter_code
_entity_poly.pdbx_strand_id
1 'polypeptide(L)' 'MTPTAAAFRRRAEQCRRFADQLDLSADPSVPALRDMAAEYEAAARALETPVPRFIDGPLTLRDREPDRRSTLR' A
#
# COMPACT_ATOMS: atom_id res chain seq x y z
N MET A 1 -15.94 14.80 3.33
CA MET A 1 -15.10 14.91 2.11
C MET A 1 -14.10 13.77 2.13
N THR A 2 -14.00 12.98 1.06
CA THR A 2 -13.03 11.87 0.98
C THR A 2 -11.64 12.44 0.69
N PRO A 3 -10.59 12.06 1.45
CA PRO A 3 -9.23 12.51 1.15
C PRO A 3 -8.77 11.94 -0.19
N THR A 4 -8.15 12.80 -1.02
CA THR A 4 -7.63 12.44 -2.35
C THR A 4 -6.11 12.26 -2.32
N ALA A 5 -5.56 11.51 -3.27
CA ALA A 5 -4.11 11.38 -3.43
C ALA A 5 -3.42 12.75 -3.58
N ALA A 6 -4.05 13.68 -4.31
CA ALA A 6 -3.57 15.05 -4.44
C ALA A 6 -3.51 15.81 -3.10
N ALA A 7 -4.48 15.60 -2.22
CA ALA A 7 -4.48 16.20 -0.88
C ALA A 7 -3.32 15.66 -0.03
N PHE A 8 -3.03 14.36 -0.12
CA PHE A 8 -1.88 13.74 0.56
C PHE A 8 -0.54 14.24 0.01
N ARG A 9 -0.38 14.30 -1.32
CA ARG A 9 0.83 14.87 -1.95
C ARG A 9 1.10 16.31 -1.51
N ARG A 10 0.04 17.15 -1.43
CA ARG A 10 0.14 18.52 -0.92
C ARG A 10 0.64 18.57 0.53
N ARG A 11 0.15 17.68 1.40
CA ARG A 11 0.61 17.61 2.80
C ARG A 11 2.06 17.14 2.90
N ALA A 12 2.46 16.14 2.11
CA ALA A 12 3.85 15.69 2.05
C ALA A 12 4.80 16.82 1.63
N GLU A 13 4.39 17.62 0.64
CA GLU A 13 5.17 18.78 0.19
C GLU A 13 5.26 19.87 1.27
N GLN A 14 4.18 20.14 2.01
CA GLN A 14 4.22 21.06 3.14
C GLN A 14 5.20 20.60 4.23
N CYS A 15 5.18 19.31 4.59
CA CYS A 15 6.12 18.75 5.57
C CYS A 15 7.57 18.92 5.13
N ARG A 16 7.88 18.68 3.84
CA ARG A 16 9.23 18.91 3.29
C ARG A 16 9.64 20.38 3.35
N ARG A 17 8.76 21.29 2.91
CA ARG A 17 9.05 22.73 2.95
C ARG A 17 9.31 23.22 4.37
N PHE A 18 8.56 22.72 5.36
CA PHE A 18 8.83 23.04 6.76
C PHE A 18 10.17 22.47 7.22
N ALA A 19 10.49 21.21 6.88
CA ALA A 19 11.78 20.62 7.20
C ALA A 19 12.96 21.38 6.56
N ASP A 20 12.78 21.90 5.34
CA ASP A 20 13.81 22.67 4.61
C ASP A 20 13.98 24.10 5.16
N GLN A 21 12.91 24.68 5.75
CA GLN A 21 12.95 25.99 6.40
C GLN A 21 13.59 25.96 7.78
N LEU A 22 13.58 24.79 8.43
CA LEU A 22 14.26 24.59 9.70
C LEU A 22 15.75 24.37 9.45
N ASP A 23 16.59 24.95 10.29
CA ASP A 23 18.02 24.69 10.25
C ASP A 23 18.27 23.21 10.57
N LEU A 24 18.62 22.45 9.52
CA LEU A 24 18.78 20.99 9.51
C LEU A 24 19.72 20.46 10.59
N SER A 25 20.58 21.34 11.13
CA SER A 25 21.61 21.02 12.12
C SER A 25 21.08 20.94 13.55
N ALA A 26 19.97 21.63 13.85
CA ALA A 26 19.60 21.96 15.23
C ALA A 26 18.18 21.56 15.62
N ASP A 27 17.27 21.39 14.67
CA ASP A 27 15.86 21.17 15.00
C ASP A 27 15.48 19.67 15.05
N PRO A 28 15.09 19.15 16.24
CA PRO A 28 14.72 17.74 16.41
C PRO A 28 13.41 17.36 15.72
N SER A 29 12.64 18.31 15.19
CA SER A 29 11.40 18.05 14.44
C SER A 29 11.65 17.71 12.97
N VAL A 30 12.84 18.00 12.42
CA VAL A 30 13.18 17.72 11.01
C VAL A 30 13.02 16.23 10.66
N PRO A 31 13.53 15.26 11.46
CA PRO A 31 13.28 13.85 11.21
C PRO A 31 11.78 13.51 11.19
N ALA A 32 11.02 13.99 12.18
CA ALA A 32 9.58 13.74 12.27
C ALA A 32 8.80 14.31 11.07
N LEU A 33 9.16 15.51 10.60
CA LEU A 33 8.58 16.12 9.41
C LEU A 33 8.89 15.31 8.13
N ARG A 34 10.09 14.76 8.03
CA ARG A 34 10.47 13.88 6.91
C ARG A 34 9.72 12.56 6.94
N ASP A 35 9.55 11.97 8.11
CA ASP A 35 8.76 10.73 8.29
C ASP A 35 7.30 10.96 7.91
N MET A 36 6.70 12.05 8.40
CA MET A 36 5.33 12.44 8.02
C MET A 36 5.18 12.66 6.51
N ALA A 37 6.18 13.27 5.86
CA ALA A 37 6.16 13.44 4.41
C ALA A 37 6.14 12.08 3.68
N ALA A 38 6.94 11.11 4.14
CA ALA A 38 6.98 9.77 3.59
C ALA A 38 5.66 9.01 3.77
N GLU A 39 5.04 9.11 4.95
CA GLU A 39 3.73 8.52 5.23
C GLU A 39 2.64 9.06 4.31
N TYR A 40 2.60 10.38 4.08
CA TYR A 40 1.65 10.99 3.17
C TYR A 40 1.88 10.58 1.71
N GLU A 41 3.12 10.42 1.27
CA GLU A 41 3.40 9.86 -0.05
C GLU A 41 2.93 8.41 -0.19
N ALA A 42 3.16 7.58 0.83
CA ALA A 42 2.68 6.20 0.85
C ALA A 42 1.15 6.15 0.76
N ALA A 43 0.44 7.00 1.50
CA ALA A 43 -1.02 7.12 1.42
C ALA A 43 -1.50 7.57 0.03
N ALA A 44 -0.82 8.54 -0.59
CA ALA A 44 -1.13 8.96 -1.96
C ALA A 44 -0.96 7.82 -2.97
N ARG A 45 0.15 7.06 -2.86
CA ARG A 45 0.42 5.90 -3.72
C ARG A 45 -0.60 4.78 -3.52
N ALA A 46 -1.03 4.53 -2.29
CA ALA A 46 -2.04 3.52 -1.99
C ALA A 46 -3.41 3.84 -2.64
N LEU A 47 -3.75 5.13 -2.75
CA LEU A 47 -4.97 5.56 -3.44
C LEU A 47 -4.88 5.52 -4.96
N GLU A 48 -3.68 5.72 -5.51
CA GLU A 48 -3.43 5.72 -6.96
C GLU A 48 -3.14 4.33 -7.50
N THR A 49 -2.60 3.43 -6.68
CA THR A 49 -2.34 2.05 -7.07
C THR A 49 -3.68 1.33 -7.16
N PRO A 50 -4.16 0.97 -8.36
CA PRO A 50 -5.32 0.11 -8.45
C PRO A 50 -4.95 -1.20 -7.76
N VAL A 51 -5.65 -1.53 -6.68
CA VAL A 51 -5.54 -2.84 -6.03
C VAL A 51 -5.69 -3.89 -7.13
N PRO A 52 -4.70 -4.79 -7.34
CA PRO A 52 -4.90 -5.92 -8.23
C PRO A 52 -6.11 -6.66 -7.72
N ARG A 53 -7.22 -6.57 -8.45
CA ARG A 53 -8.37 -7.43 -8.20
C ARG A 53 -7.86 -8.82 -8.51
N PHE A 54 -7.53 -9.59 -7.47
CA PHE A 54 -7.43 -11.02 -7.61
C PHE A 54 -8.78 -11.46 -8.16
N ILE A 55 -8.81 -11.76 -9.46
CA ILE A 55 -9.94 -12.41 -10.07
C ILE A 55 -9.94 -13.77 -9.40
N ASP A 56 -10.83 -13.97 -8.45
CA ASP A 56 -11.31 -15.28 -8.03
C ASP A 56 -11.92 -15.94 -9.28
N GLY A 57 -11.05 -16.48 -10.13
CA GLY A 57 -11.43 -17.46 -11.13
C GLY A 57 -12.05 -18.64 -10.39
N PRO A 58 -13.08 -19.30 -10.95
CA PRO A 58 -13.74 -20.40 -10.26
C PRO A 58 -12.68 -21.46 -9.92
N LEU A 59 -12.55 -21.77 -8.63
CA LEU A 59 -11.86 -22.95 -8.13
C LEU A 59 -12.57 -24.18 -8.72
N THR A 60 -12.25 -24.50 -9.98
CA THR A 60 -12.56 -25.79 -10.57
C THR A 60 -11.60 -26.76 -9.92
N LEU A 61 -12.04 -27.31 -8.79
CA LEU A 61 -11.53 -28.53 -8.19
C LEU A 61 -11.76 -29.67 -9.19
N ARG A 62 -10.96 -29.69 -10.27
CA ARG A 62 -10.96 -30.79 -11.24
C ARG A 62 -10.33 -31.99 -10.56
N ASP A 63 -11.20 -32.95 -10.25
CA ASP A 63 -11.08 -34.29 -10.77
C ASP A 63 -9.73 -34.97 -10.50
N ARG A 64 -9.61 -35.55 -9.30
CA ARG A 64 -8.73 -36.69 -9.06
C ARG A 64 -9.52 -37.77 -8.35
N GLU A 65 -10.39 -38.42 -9.11
CA GLU A 65 -10.69 -39.82 -8.86
C GLU A 65 -9.44 -40.65 -9.23
N PRO A 66 -9.05 -41.62 -8.39
CA PRO A 66 -8.70 -42.89 -8.99
C PRO A 66 -9.55 -44.01 -8.36
N ASP A 67 -10.57 -44.40 -9.11
CA ASP A 67 -10.85 -45.79 -9.51
C ASP A 67 -10.39 -46.85 -8.47
N ARG A 68 -11.20 -47.09 -7.43
CA ARG A 68 -11.09 -48.34 -6.65
C ARG A 68 -11.82 -49.45 -7.40
N ARG A 69 -11.28 -49.81 -8.57
CA ARG A 69 -11.69 -51.01 -9.28
C ARG A 69 -11.04 -52.21 -8.61
N SER A 70 -11.91 -53.03 -7.99
CA SER A 70 -11.82 -54.49 -7.89
C SER A 70 -10.49 -55.11 -7.42
N THR A 71 -10.53 -55.91 -6.35
CA THR A 71 -10.48 -57.39 -6.50
C THR A 71 -10.50 -58.08 -5.13
N LEU A 72 -11.17 -59.23 -5.14
CA LEU A 72 -11.37 -60.18 -4.05
C LEU A 72 -10.07 -60.57 -3.33
N ARG A 73 -10.17 -60.80 -2.02
CA ARG A 73 -9.70 -62.03 -1.36
C ARG A 73 -10.38 -62.22 -0.02
#